data_AF-A0A3B9URM2-F1
#
_entry.id   AF-A0A3B9URM2-F1
#
_cell.length_a   1.000
_cell.length_b   1.000
_cell.length_c   1.000
_cell.angle_alpha   90.00
_cell.angle_beta   90.00
_cell.angle_gamma   90.00
#
_symmetry.space_group_name_H-M   'P 1'
#
loop_
_entity.id
_entity.type
_entity.pdbx_description
1 polymer ?
#
loop_
_entity_poly.entity_id
_entity_poly.type
_entity_poly.pdbx_seq_one_letter_code
_entity_poly.pdbx_strand_id
1 'polypeptide(L)'
;DEHLKTLSENEKRNQGKINFDKIEYINIISIDEEMDTKFKEGYLQNGRGKEKGISEENLKVYRVKYDVTYKEGTITARDSGIYEEWYWVIRENSNSLWVIDDAGV
;
A
#
# COMPACT_ATOMS: atom_id res chain seq x y z
N ASP A 1 11.20 14.30 0.60
CA ASP A 1 10.53 13.56 1.67
C ASP A 1 10.88 12.09 1.53
N GLU A 2 11.33 11.44 2.60
CA GLU A 2 11.95 10.11 2.57
C GLU A 2 10.94 9.01 2.23
N HIS A 3 9.69 9.16 2.66
CA HIS A 3 8.62 8.20 2.39
C HIS A 3 8.29 8.10 0.89
N LEU A 4 8.54 9.14 0.09
CA LEU A 4 8.32 9.08 -1.35
C LEU A 4 9.19 8.00 -2.00
N LYS A 5 10.37 7.71 -1.45
CA LYS A 5 11.27 6.70 -2.02
C LYS A 5 10.72 5.28 -1.92
N THR A 6 9.73 5.03 -1.07
CA THR A 6 9.10 3.71 -0.90
C THR A 6 7.86 3.52 -1.77
N LEU A 7 7.47 4.52 -2.57
CA LEU A 7 6.35 4.45 -3.49
C LEU A 7 6.79 4.38 -4.94
N SER A 8 5.98 3.70 -5.77
CA SER A 8 6.14 3.75 -7.21
C SER A 8 5.83 5.15 -7.76
N GLU A 9 6.30 5.46 -8.98
CA GLU A 9 5.96 6.72 -9.64
C GLU A 9 4.45 6.92 -9.84
N ASN A 10 3.68 5.84 -9.98
CA ASN A 10 2.23 5.93 -10.11
C ASN A 10 1.60 6.31 -8.77
N GLU A 11 2.03 5.68 -7.67
CA GLU A 11 1.50 5.98 -6.34
C GLU A 11 1.89 7.36 -5.85
N LYS A 12 3.10 7.84 -6.17
CA LYS A 12 3.50 9.24 -5.93
C LYS A 12 2.54 10.23 -6.57
N ARG A 13 2.00 9.95 -7.76
CA ARG A 13 1.04 10.83 -8.45
C ARG A 13 -0.36 10.78 -7.84
N ASN A 14 -0.70 9.66 -7.19
CA ASN A 14 -2.00 9.45 -6.54
C ASN A 14 -2.02 9.88 -5.06
N GLN A 15 -0.90 10.32 -4.51
CA GLN A 15 -0.68 10.62 -3.08
C GLN A 15 -1.56 11.72 -2.46
N GLY A 16 -2.47 12.35 -3.20
CA GLY A 16 -3.36 13.40 -2.68
C GLY A 16 -4.34 12.97 -1.58
N LYS A 17 -4.14 11.82 -0.91
CA LYS A 17 -5.12 11.19 -0.01
C LYS A 17 -4.62 10.87 1.41
N ILE A 18 -3.32 10.69 1.65
CA ILE A 18 -2.83 10.50 3.03
C ILE A 18 -2.37 11.84 3.58
N ASN A 19 -3.30 12.55 4.19
CA ASN A 19 -3.01 13.77 4.92
C ASN A 19 -2.41 13.40 6.28
N PHE A 20 -1.11 13.14 6.33
CA PHE A 20 -0.42 12.84 7.59
C PHE A 20 -0.62 13.96 8.64
N ASP A 21 -0.78 15.21 8.19
CA ASP A 21 -1.08 16.35 9.07
C ASP A 21 -2.41 16.22 9.84
N LYS A 22 -3.34 15.40 9.32
CA LYS A 22 -4.65 15.11 9.93
C LYS A 22 -4.59 13.98 10.94
N ILE A 23 -3.52 13.18 10.91
CA ILE A 23 -3.32 12.03 11.79
C ILE A 23 -2.73 12.52 13.12
N GLU A 24 -3.34 12.10 14.21
CA GLU A 24 -2.79 12.27 15.56
C GLU A 24 -1.78 11.16 15.86
N TYR A 25 -2.17 9.90 15.59
CA TYR A 25 -1.24 8.79 15.57
C TYR A 25 -1.69 7.68 14.61
N ILE A 26 -0.72 6.87 14.19
CA ILE A 26 -0.94 5.60 13.53
C ILE A 26 -0.06 4.55 14.20
N ASN A 27 -0.63 3.40 14.54
CA ASN A 27 0.08 2.28 15.14
C ASN A 27 -0.11 1.03 14.30
N ILE A 28 1.00 0.46 13.81
CA ILE A 28 0.98 -0.82 13.09
C ILE A 28 0.75 -1.93 14.11
N ILE A 29 -0.29 -2.73 13.89
CA ILE A 29 -0.64 -3.89 14.72
C ILE A 29 0.03 -5.14 14.16
N SER A 30 -0.09 -5.38 12.85
CA SER A 30 0.59 -6.50 12.19
C SER A 30 0.89 -6.19 10.72
N ILE A 31 1.90 -6.88 10.19
CA ILE A 31 2.24 -6.95 8.77
C ILE A 31 2.47 -8.42 8.46
N ASP A 32 1.56 -9.01 7.68
CA ASP A 32 1.60 -10.41 7.32
C ASP A 32 1.74 -10.52 5.79
N GLU A 33 2.62 -11.38 5.28
CA GLU A 33 2.65 -11.67 3.84
C GLU A 33 1.39 -12.44 3.45
N GLU A 34 0.70 -11.96 2.42
CA GLU A 34 -0.51 -12.59 1.90
C GLU A 34 -0.15 -13.78 1.02
N MET A 35 -0.66 -14.95 1.41
CA MET A 35 -0.33 -16.23 0.81
C MET A 35 -1.45 -16.76 -0.09
N ASP A 36 -2.66 -16.19 -0.05
CA ASP A 36 -3.69 -16.50 -1.04
C ASP A 36 -3.27 -15.95 -2.41
N THR A 37 -3.02 -16.86 -3.35
CA THR A 37 -2.52 -16.53 -4.69
C THR A 37 -3.47 -15.63 -5.47
N LYS A 38 -4.76 -15.60 -5.13
CA LYS A 38 -5.75 -14.73 -5.78
C LYS A 38 -5.41 -13.25 -5.71
N PHE A 39 -4.76 -12.79 -4.63
CA PHE A 39 -4.34 -11.38 -4.51
C PHE A 39 -3.20 -11.06 -5.49
N LYS A 40 -2.26 -11.99 -5.66
CA LYS A 40 -1.18 -11.84 -6.64
C LYS A 40 -1.74 -11.95 -8.06
N GLU A 41 -2.52 -12.97 -8.34
CA GLU A 41 -3.17 -13.20 -9.64
C GLU A 41 -4.04 -12.02 -10.06
N GLY A 42 -4.85 -11.48 -9.15
CA GLY A 42 -5.69 -10.32 -9.40
C GLY A 42 -4.88 -9.10 -9.86
N TYR A 43 -3.78 -8.80 -9.17
CA TYR A 43 -2.91 -7.69 -9.55
C TYR A 43 -2.15 -7.94 -10.85
N LEU A 44 -1.65 -9.16 -11.07
CA LEU A 44 -0.88 -9.53 -12.27
C LEU A 44 -1.74 -9.65 -13.53
N GLN A 45 -3.01 -10.02 -13.41
CA GLN A 45 -3.89 -10.27 -14.55
C GLN A 45 -4.87 -9.12 -14.84
N ASN A 46 -5.31 -8.41 -13.80
CA ASN A 46 -6.36 -7.39 -13.91
C ASN A 46 -5.92 -6.01 -13.42
N GLY A 47 -4.85 -5.95 -12.62
CA GLY A 47 -4.30 -4.71 -12.10
C GLY A 47 -3.10 -4.18 -12.90
N ARG A 48 -2.37 -3.27 -12.27
CA ARG A 48 -1.21 -2.59 -12.87
C ARG A 48 -0.03 -3.52 -13.13
N GLY A 49 0.02 -4.68 -12.48
CA GLY A 49 1.05 -5.69 -12.71
C GLY A 49 1.08 -6.14 -14.17
N LYS A 50 -0.09 -6.26 -14.80
CA LYS A 50 -0.22 -6.60 -16.22
C LYS A 50 0.36 -5.52 -17.12
N GLU A 51 -0.02 -4.27 -16.89
CA GLU A 51 0.41 -3.11 -17.70
C GLU A 51 1.93 -2.92 -17.66
N LYS A 52 2.54 -3.23 -16.50
CA LYS A 52 3.97 -3.08 -16.25
C LYS A 52 4.80 -4.32 -16.57
N GLY A 53 4.15 -5.45 -16.89
CA GLY A 53 4.85 -6.72 -17.13
C GLY A 53 5.59 -7.25 -15.90
N ILE A 54 5.07 -7.02 -14.69
CA ILE A 54 5.66 -7.52 -13.46
C ILE A 54 5.55 -9.05 -13.41
N SER A 55 6.65 -9.72 -13.09
CA SER A 55 6.66 -11.17 -12.84
C SER A 55 6.25 -11.48 -11.40
N GLU A 56 5.77 -12.70 -11.16
CA GLU A 56 5.32 -13.13 -9.83
C GLU A 56 6.42 -13.01 -8.76
N GLU A 57 7.67 -13.33 -9.10
CA GLU A 57 8.83 -13.22 -8.21
C GLU A 57 9.18 -11.76 -7.82
N ASN A 58 8.61 -10.81 -8.56
CA ASN A 58 8.79 -9.38 -8.41
C ASN A 58 7.54 -8.71 -7.82
N LEU A 59 6.62 -9.52 -7.28
CA LEU A 59 5.44 -9.09 -6.56
C LEU A 59 5.37 -9.73 -5.18
N LYS A 60 5.14 -8.89 -4.17
CA LYS A 60 4.71 -9.30 -2.83
C LYS A 60 3.42 -8.58 -2.48
N VAL A 61 2.61 -9.24 -1.68
CA VAL A 61 1.39 -8.64 -1.14
C VAL A 61 1.47 -8.76 0.37
N TYR A 62 1.24 -7.66 1.05
CA TYR A 62 1.23 -7.61 2.51
C TYR A 62 -0.12 -7.16 3.00
N ARG A 63 -0.69 -7.92 3.91
CA ARG A 63 -1.85 -7.51 4.68
C ARG A 63 -1.38 -6.78 5.92
N VAL A 64 -1.77 -5.52 6.04
CA VAL A 64 -1.34 -4.63 7.12
C VAL A 64 -2.54 -4.26 7.94
N LYS A 65 -2.46 -4.55 9.24
CA LYS A 65 -3.45 -4.13 10.23
C LYS A 65 -2.89 -2.98 11.04
N TYR A 66 -3.65 -1.92 11.20
CA TYR A 66 -3.22 -0.74 11.95
C TYR A 66 -4.38 -0.03 12.62
N ASP A 67 -4.07 0.67 13.70
CA ASP A 67 -4.97 1.61 14.36
C ASP A 67 -4.59 3.03 13.96
N VAL A 68 -5.55 3.85 13.58
CA VAL A 68 -5.34 5.25 13.23
C VAL A 68 -6.30 6.13 14.01
N THR A 69 -5.76 7.20 14.60
CA THR A 69 -6.57 8.26 15.18
C THR A 69 -6.28 9.57 14.46
N TYR A 70 -7.35 10.23 14.05
CA TYR A 70 -7.31 11.56 13.46
C TYR A 70 -7.54 12.64 14.51
N LYS A 71 -6.95 13.81 14.28
CA LYS A 71 -7.11 14.98 15.15
C LYS A 71 -8.58 15.40 15.20
N GLU A 72 -9.06 15.79 16.37
CA GLU A 72 -10.43 16.26 16.59
C GLU A 72 -10.83 17.37 15.60
N GLY A 73 -12.07 17.32 15.11
CA GLY A 73 -12.62 18.32 14.18
C GLY A 73 -12.12 18.20 12.72
N THR A 74 -11.29 17.20 12.42
CA THR A 74 -10.77 17.00 11.07
C THR A 74 -11.73 16.20 10.21
N ILE A 75 -12.05 16.71 9.01
CA ILE A 75 -12.79 15.95 8.00
C ILE A 75 -11.83 15.02 7.24
N THR A 76 -12.08 13.72 7.35
CA THR A 76 -11.33 12.63 6.71
C THR A 76 -12.27 11.73 5.92
N ALA A 77 -11.70 10.86 5.07
CA ALA A 77 -12.48 9.90 4.29
C ALA A 77 -12.97 8.70 5.13
N ARG A 78 -12.36 8.49 6.31
CA ARG A 78 -12.66 7.42 7.25
C ARG A 78 -12.46 7.91 8.68
N ASP A 79 -13.21 7.33 9.61
CA ASP A 79 -13.12 7.65 11.04
C ASP A 79 -11.83 7.10 11.67
N SER A 80 -11.60 7.44 12.94
CA SER A 80 -10.55 6.80 13.73
C SER A 80 -10.93 5.35 14.03
N GLY A 81 -9.95 4.45 14.04
CA GLY A 81 -10.15 3.05 14.38
C GLY A 81 -9.15 2.09 13.74
N ILE A 82 -9.45 0.80 13.86
CA ILE A 82 -8.62 -0.28 13.34
C ILE A 82 -9.04 -0.63 11.91
N TYR A 83 -8.05 -0.64 11.02
CA TYR A 83 -8.20 -0.99 9.61
C TYR A 83 -7.29 -2.15 9.23
N GLU A 84 -7.69 -2.86 8.20
CA GLU A 84 -6.92 -3.89 7.53
C GLU A 84 -6.92 -3.56 6.03
N GLU A 85 -5.73 -3.47 5.44
CA GLU A 85 -5.53 -3.16 4.03
C GLU A 85 -4.42 -4.03 3.45
N TRP A 86 -4.53 -4.36 2.17
CA TRP A 86 -3.50 -5.04 1.40
C TRP A 86 -2.66 -4.03 0.64
N TYR A 87 -1.35 -4.26 0.61
CA TYR A 87 -0.36 -3.45 -0.07
C TYR A 87 0.35 -4.32 -1.09
N TRP A 88 0.28 -3.95 -2.37
CA TRP A 88 1.00 -4.60 -3.46
C TRP A 88 2.35 -3.92 -3.61
N VAL A 89 3.40 -4.69 -3.32
CA VAL A 89 4.79 -4.22 -3.32
C VAL A 89 5.50 -4.89 -4.48
N ILE A 90 6.07 -4.08 -5.37
CA ILE A 90 6.72 -4.55 -6.58
C ILE A 90 8.18 -4.12 -6.64
N ARG A 91 8.95 -4.79 -7.49
CA ARG A 91 10.23 -4.31 -8.02
C ARG A 91 10.27 -4.55 -9.52
N GLU A 92 11.03 -3.75 -10.26
CA GLU A 92 11.09 -3.92 -11.72
C GLU A 92 11.89 -5.18 -12.13
N ASN A 93 12.92 -5.51 -11.36
CA ASN A 93 13.77 -6.68 -11.57
C ASN A 93 14.50 -7.06 -10.27
N SER A 94 15.32 -8.11 -10.32
CA SER A 94 16.01 -8.65 -9.14
C SER A 94 16.90 -7.67 -8.37
N ASN A 95 17.36 -6.61 -9.04
CA ASN A 95 18.30 -5.63 -8.50
C ASN A 95 17.63 -4.29 -8.15
N SER A 96 16.34 -4.13 -8.48
CA SER A 96 15.57 -2.93 -8.16
C SER A 96 15.07 -2.95 -6.72
N LEU A 97 14.88 -1.76 -6.16
CA LEU A 97 14.25 -1.58 -4.86
C LEU A 97 12.78 -2.00 -4.91
N TRP A 98 12.29 -2.51 -3.78
CA TRP A 98 10.86 -2.76 -3.57
C TRP A 98 10.14 -1.45 -3.26
N VAL A 99 9.00 -1.24 -3.91
CA VAL A 99 8.15 -0.07 -3.72
C VAL A 99 6.69 -0.49 -3.62
N ILE A 100 5.90 0.25 -2.84
CA ILE A 100 4.45 0.11 -2.80
C ILE A 100 3.89 0.68 -4.11
N ASP A 101 3.12 -0.12 -4.83
CA ASP A 101 2.49 0.26 -6.09
C ASP A 101 0.97 0.33 -6.06
N ASP A 102 0.36 -0.28 -5.04
CA ASP A 102 -1.07 -0.17 -4.82
C ASP A 102 -1.42 -0.49 -3.35
N ALA A 103 -2.59 -0.01 -2.93
CA ALA A 103 -3.17 -0.32 -1.63
C ALA A 103 -4.70 -0.39 -1.72
N GLY A 104 -5.32 -1.35 -1.03
CA GLY A 104 -6.76 -1.56 -1.10
C GLY A 104 -7.30 -2.58 -0.09
N VAL A 105 -8.62 -2.71 -0.06
CA VAL A 105 -9.37 -3.71 0.73
C VAL A 105 -9.81 -4.85 -0.18
#